data_AF-A0A516NK87-F1
#
_entry.id   AF-A0A516NK87-F1
#
_cell.length_a   1.000
_cell.length_b   1.000
_cell.length_c   1.000
_cell.angle_alpha   90.00
_cell.angle_beta   90.00
_cell.angle_gamma   90.00
#
_symmetry.space_group_name_H-M   'P 1'
#
loop_
_entity.id
_entity.type
_entity.pdbx_description
1 polymer ?
#
loop_
_entity_poly.entity_id
_entity_poly.type
_entity_poly.pdbx_seq_one_letter_code
_entity_poly.pdbx_strand_id
1 'polypeptide(L)'
;MAPSPELDVSFAGDDLVLRLAALAYIARISAASRIHTKSDLRLYFYWCTDHQLTPLTVARTEVERYMRWMQEIRRFKPATVARHLAVVAGCYRTCVIDGVLVPVDAVIGHRTIIGGGTLPPRKCIGYRACRRIALNALHCRCDGP
;
A
#
# COMPACT_ATOMS: atom_id res chain seq x y z
N MET A 1 -16.47 24.69 1.71
CA MET A 1 -15.83 23.71 2.63
C MET A 1 -14.54 23.25 1.96
N ALA A 2 -13.40 23.88 2.26
CA ALA A 2 -12.12 23.41 1.73
C ALA A 2 -11.84 22.01 2.34
N PRO A 3 -11.36 21.02 1.56
CA PRO A 3 -10.93 19.76 2.14
C PRO A 3 -9.82 20.09 3.15
N SER A 4 -10.00 19.66 4.41
CA SER A 4 -8.98 19.87 5.44
C SER A 4 -7.62 19.37 4.91
N PRO A 5 -6.53 20.15 5.01
CA PRO A 5 -5.24 19.79 4.41
C PRO A 5 -4.68 18.45 4.95
N GLU A 6 -5.18 18.02 6.11
CA GLU A 6 -4.90 16.73 6.72
C GLU A 6 -5.39 15.52 5.93
N LEU A 7 -6.34 15.68 5.00
CA LEU A 7 -6.85 14.60 4.13
C LEU A 7 -6.50 14.79 2.65
N ASP A 8 -5.59 15.71 2.32
CA ASP A 8 -5.05 15.78 0.96
C ASP A 8 -4.36 14.46 0.54
N VAL A 9 -4.91 13.82 -0.50
CA VAL A 9 -4.41 12.59 -1.15
C VAL A 9 -4.08 12.79 -2.63
N SER A 10 -3.86 14.02 -3.07
CA SER A 10 -3.59 14.34 -4.48
C SER A 10 -2.38 13.59 -5.05
N PHE A 11 -1.49 13.11 -4.18
CA PHE A 11 -0.36 12.26 -4.55
C PHE A 11 -0.72 10.87 -5.09
N ALA A 12 -1.97 10.43 -4.94
CA ALA A 12 -2.49 9.21 -5.56
C ALA A 12 -2.80 9.38 -7.06
N GLY A 13 -2.55 10.57 -7.63
CA GLY A 13 -2.82 10.85 -9.04
C GLY A 13 -4.32 10.90 -9.35
N ASP A 14 -4.68 10.57 -10.59
CA ASP A 14 -6.07 10.64 -11.09
C ASP A 14 -6.90 9.38 -10.83
N ASP A 15 -6.30 8.33 -10.27
CA ASP A 15 -7.00 7.09 -9.93
C ASP A 15 -7.93 7.32 -8.73
N LEU A 16 -9.23 7.42 -9.02
CA LEU A 16 -10.27 7.64 -8.02
C LEU A 16 -10.30 6.54 -6.95
N VAL A 17 -10.08 5.29 -7.33
CA VAL A 17 -10.09 4.14 -6.41
C VAL A 17 -8.92 4.25 -5.45
N LEU A 18 -7.74 4.59 -5.96
CA LEU A 18 -6.53 4.78 -5.16
C LEU A 18 -6.66 5.98 -4.21
N ARG A 19 -7.27 7.07 -4.66
CA ARG A 19 -7.56 8.25 -3.82
C ARG A 19 -8.51 7.89 -2.68
N LEU A 20 -9.60 7.19 -2.97
CA LEU A 20 -10.57 6.76 -1.96
C LEU A 20 -9.93 5.80 -0.94
N ALA A 21 -9.13 4.85 -1.40
CA ALA A 21 -8.36 3.95 -0.54
C ALA A 21 -7.41 4.70 0.40
N ALA A 22 -6.62 5.63 -0.13
CA ALA A 22 -5.69 6.44 0.66
C ALA A 22 -6.44 7.34 1.67
N LEU A 23 -7.55 7.96 1.25
CA LEU A 23 -8.39 8.78 2.11
C LEU A 23 -8.96 7.98 3.28
N ALA A 24 -9.58 6.84 2.97
CA ALA A 24 -10.22 5.99 3.96
C ALA A 24 -9.22 5.43 4.97
N TYR A 25 -7.98 5.19 4.54
CA TYR A 25 -6.91 4.79 5.45
C TYR A 25 -6.42 5.95 6.31
N ILE A 26 -6.10 7.11 5.73
CA ILE A 26 -5.59 8.28 6.47
C ILE A 26 -6.62 8.80 7.49
N ALA A 27 -7.91 8.78 7.13
CA ALA A 27 -9.00 9.18 8.02
C ALA A 27 -9.06 8.37 9.32
N ARG A 28 -8.57 7.12 9.30
CA ARG A 28 -8.55 6.22 10.46
C ARG A 28 -7.33 6.38 11.37
N ILE A 29 -6.31 7.11 10.93
CA ILE A 29 -5.07 7.31 11.68
C ILE A 29 -5.18 8.60 12.50
N SER A 30 -4.58 8.59 13.69
CA SER A 30 -4.50 9.76 14.56
C SER A 30 -3.78 10.92 13.87
N ALA A 31 -4.24 12.16 14.09
CA ALA A 31 -3.74 13.35 13.40
C ALA A 31 -2.21 13.50 13.47
N ALA A 32 -1.61 13.24 14.64
CA ALA A 32 -0.16 13.31 14.86
C ALA A 32 0.65 12.33 13.97
N SER A 33 0.06 11.22 13.54
CA SER A 33 0.73 10.21 12.71
C SER A 33 0.40 10.34 11.20
N ARG A 34 -0.55 11.22 10.83
CA ARG A 34 -0.98 11.42 9.42
C ARG A 34 0.12 11.95 8.52
N ILE A 35 0.95 12.88 9.01
CA ILE A 35 2.03 13.49 8.21
C ILE A 35 3.03 12.41 7.76
N HIS A 36 3.50 11.61 8.70
CA HIS A 36 4.43 10.51 8.41
C HIS A 36 3.80 9.44 7.52
N THR A 37 2.56 9.05 7.80
CA THR A 37 1.82 8.08 6.97
C THR A 37 1.65 8.56 5.53
N LYS A 38 1.31 9.84 5.32
CA LYS A 38 1.18 10.43 3.99
C LYS A 38 2.49 10.36 3.21
N SER A 39 3.59 10.77 3.83
CA SER A 39 4.92 10.69 3.22
C SER A 39 5.29 9.25 2.87
N ASP A 40 4.94 8.29 3.72
CA ASP A 40 5.22 6.89 3.49
C ASP A 40 4.41 6.33 2.30
N LEU A 41 3.12 6.66 2.20
CA LEU A 41 2.27 6.29 1.07
C LEU A 41 2.67 6.98 -0.23
N ARG A 42 3.05 8.26 -0.16
CA ARG A 42 3.57 9.03 -1.30
C ARG A 42 4.76 8.32 -1.93
N LEU A 43 5.72 7.90 -1.11
CA LEU A 43 6.89 7.19 -1.59
C LEU A 43 6.52 5.86 -2.26
N TYR A 44 5.59 5.12 -1.66
CA TYR A 44 5.14 3.85 -2.21
C TYR A 44 4.42 4.02 -3.56
N PHE A 45 3.49 4.98 -3.67
CA PHE A 45 2.76 5.22 -4.92
C PHE A 45 3.69 5.74 -6.01
N TYR A 46 4.61 6.65 -5.67
CA TYR A 46 5.65 7.10 -6.60
C TYR A 46 6.47 5.91 -7.14
N TRP A 47 6.94 5.03 -6.25
CA TRP A 47 7.69 3.85 -6.65
C TRP A 47 6.87 2.91 -7.55
N CYS A 48 5.59 2.71 -7.23
CA CYS A 48 4.70 1.91 -8.08
C CYS A 48 4.55 2.51 -9.48
N THR A 49 4.31 3.83 -9.58
CA THR A 49 4.19 4.53 -10.87
C THR A 49 5.48 4.42 -11.68
N ASP A 50 6.63 4.64 -11.04
CA ASP A 50 7.96 4.53 -11.66
C ASP A 50 8.23 3.12 -12.21
N HIS A 51 7.71 2.09 -11.53
CA HIS A 51 7.87 0.69 -11.92
C HIS A 51 6.67 0.14 -12.72
N GLN A 52 5.74 0.99 -13.16
CA GLN A 52 4.54 0.63 -13.93
C GLN A 52 3.64 -0.42 -13.23
N LEU A 53 3.55 -0.33 -11.90
CA LEU A 53 2.74 -1.20 -11.06
C LEU A 53 1.46 -0.50 -10.60
N THR A 54 0.35 -1.22 -10.59
CA THR A 54 -0.90 -0.72 -10.00
C THR A 54 -0.85 -0.88 -8.47
N PRO A 55 -0.89 0.21 -7.67
CA PRO A 55 -0.61 0.18 -6.23
C PRO A 55 -1.56 -0.66 -5.39
N LEU A 56 -2.72 -1.08 -5.91
CA LEU A 56 -3.70 -1.92 -5.20
C LEU A 56 -3.60 -3.41 -5.59
N THR A 57 -2.82 -3.75 -6.63
CA THR A 57 -2.67 -5.12 -7.13
C THR A 57 -1.23 -5.63 -7.04
N VAL A 58 -0.36 -4.95 -6.27
CA VAL A 58 1.06 -5.29 -6.17
C VAL A 58 1.24 -6.67 -5.54
N ALA A 59 1.98 -7.53 -6.24
CA ALA A 59 2.32 -8.87 -5.76
C ALA A 59 3.40 -8.84 -4.67
N ARG A 60 3.50 -9.93 -3.90
CA ARG A 60 4.52 -10.08 -2.85
C ARG A 60 5.94 -9.80 -3.34
N THR A 61 6.29 -10.35 -4.49
CA THR A 61 7.63 -10.21 -5.08
C THR A 61 7.97 -8.75 -5.36
N GLU A 62 6.98 -7.95 -5.75
CA GLU A 62 7.15 -6.52 -6.00
C GLU A 62 7.25 -5.72 -4.69
N VAL A 63 6.58 -6.15 -3.63
CA VAL A 63 6.79 -5.56 -2.28
C VAL A 63 8.20 -5.87 -1.76
N GLU A 64 8.73 -7.07 -2.03
CA GLU A 64 10.12 -7.42 -1.70
C GLU A 64 11.11 -6.59 -2.53
N ARG A 65 10.79 -6.32 -3.81
CA ARG A 65 11.57 -5.39 -4.65
C ARG A 65 11.55 -3.97 -4.08
N TYR A 66 10.40 -3.46 -3.66
CA TYR A 66 10.28 -2.16 -3.01
C TYR A 66 11.12 -2.07 -1.72
N MET A 67 11.10 -3.13 -0.90
CA MET A 67 11.94 -3.23 0.29
C MET A 67 13.43 -3.15 -0.04
N ARG A 68 13.89 -3.92 -1.04
CA ARG A 68 15.28 -3.86 -1.49
C ARG A 68 15.65 -2.49 -2.03
N TRP A 69 14.79 -1.88 -2.84
CA TRP A 69 15.00 -0.52 -3.35
C TRP A 69 15.16 0.51 -2.22
N MET A 70 14.35 0.43 -1.16
CA MET A 70 14.50 1.32 0.00
C MET A 70 15.82 1.10 0.76
N GLN A 71 16.32 -0.12 0.82
CA GLN A 71 17.57 -0.45 1.52
C GLN A 71 18.82 -0.14 0.70
N GLU A 72 18.81 -0.50 -0.58
CA GLU A 72 19.98 -0.47 -1.46
C GLU A 72 20.13 0.90 -2.14
N ILE A 73 19.02 1.48 -2.60
CA ILE A 73 19.02 2.75 -3.35
C ILE A 73 18.81 3.93 -2.41
N ARG A 74 17.75 3.88 -1.58
CA ARG A 74 17.44 4.99 -0.65
C ARG A 74 18.26 4.95 0.64
N ARG A 75 18.99 3.85 0.90
CA ARG A 75 19.85 3.65 2.08
C ARG A 75 19.12 3.92 3.41
N PHE A 76 17.83 3.59 3.47
CA PHE A 76 17.06 3.77 4.69
C PHE A 76 17.46 2.78 5.78
N LYS A 77 17.41 3.24 7.03
CA LYS A 77 17.59 2.37 8.20
C LYS A 77 16.48 1.31 8.23
N PRO A 78 16.77 0.08 8.73
CA PRO A 78 15.77 -0.99 8.81
C PRO A 78 14.48 -0.61 9.53
N ALA A 79 14.57 0.18 10.61
CA ALA A 79 13.40 0.69 11.34
C ALA A 79 12.50 1.58 10.47
N THR A 80 13.09 2.40 9.60
CA THR A 80 12.33 3.25 8.66
C THR A 80 11.64 2.38 7.62
N VAL A 81 12.34 1.40 7.06
CA VAL A 81 11.77 0.44 6.10
C VAL A 81 10.60 -0.33 6.71
N ALA A 82 10.74 -0.82 7.95
CA ALA A 82 9.67 -1.51 8.66
C ALA A 82 8.43 -0.62 8.86
N ARG A 83 8.63 0.65 9.21
CA ARG A 83 7.53 1.65 9.33
C ARG A 83 6.81 1.84 8.00
N HIS A 84 7.53 2.06 6.89
CA HIS A 84 6.94 2.18 5.56
C HIS A 84 6.11 0.95 5.19
N LEU A 85 6.65 -0.26 5.43
CA LEU A 85 5.94 -1.50 5.14
C LEU A 85 4.71 -1.69 6.02
N ALA A 86 4.74 -1.27 7.28
CA ALA A 86 3.58 -1.31 8.18
C ALA A 86 2.46 -0.38 7.70
N VAL A 87 2.81 0.82 7.21
CA VAL A 87 1.86 1.78 6.63
C VAL A 87 1.22 1.21 5.37
N VAL A 88 2.02 0.65 4.46
CA VAL A 88 1.51 0.00 3.23
C VAL A 88 0.58 -1.17 3.60
N ALA A 89 0.99 -2.05 4.53
CA ALA A 89 0.16 -3.15 5.00
C ALA A 89 -1.17 -2.70 5.61
N GLY A 90 -1.15 -1.59 6.37
CA GLY A 90 -2.35 -0.97 6.95
C GLY A 90 -3.30 -0.46 5.87
N CYS A 91 -2.77 0.23 4.85
CA CYS A 91 -3.56 0.72 3.72
C CYS A 91 -4.26 -0.42 2.98
N TYR A 92 -3.54 -1.50 2.65
CA TYR A 92 -4.13 -2.70 2.04
C TYR A 92 -5.21 -3.33 2.91
N ARG A 93 -5.00 -3.42 4.23
CA ARG A 93 -6.01 -3.94 5.16
C ARG A 93 -7.28 -3.11 5.12
N THR A 94 -7.15 -1.79 5.10
CA THR A 94 -8.29 -0.88 4.96
C THR A 94 -9.02 -1.06 3.64
N CYS A 95 -8.30 -1.22 2.52
CA CYS A 95 -8.91 -1.49 1.22
C CYS A 95 -9.73 -2.78 1.19
N VAL A 96 -9.28 -3.82 1.90
CA VAL A 96 -10.02 -5.09 2.05
C VAL A 96 -11.26 -4.90 2.95
N ILE A 97 -11.16 -4.11 4.02
CA ILE A 97 -12.29 -3.83 4.91
C ILE A 97 -13.36 -3.00 4.19
N ASP A 98 -12.94 -2.01 3.42
CA ASP A 98 -13.84 -1.08 2.70
C ASP A 98 -14.45 -1.70 1.44
N GLY A 99 -14.13 -2.96 1.12
CA GLY A 99 -14.62 -3.64 -0.08
C GLY A 99 -14.09 -3.05 -1.40
N VAL A 100 -13.16 -2.11 -1.33
CA VAL A 100 -12.43 -1.55 -2.49
C VAL A 100 -11.60 -2.63 -3.16
N LEU A 101 -11.10 -3.59 -2.37
CA LEU A 101 -10.61 -4.88 -2.85
C LEU A 101 -11.65 -5.94 -2.53
N VAL A 102 -12.22 -6.56 -3.56
CA VAL A 102 -13.11 -7.72 -3.38
C VAL A 102 -12.29 -8.93 -2.89
N PRO A 103 -12.63 -9.53 -1.74
CA PRO A 103 -12.15 -10.87 -1.40
C PRO A 103 -12.54 -11.84 -2.53
N VAL A 104 -11.70 -12.83 -2.80
CA VAL A 104 -11.84 -13.77 -3.94
C VAL A 104 -13.16 -14.56 -3.95
N ASP A 105 -13.98 -14.44 -2.90
CA ASP A 105 -15.23 -15.17 -2.69
C ASP A 105 -16.49 -14.30 -2.85
N ALA A 106 -16.37 -13.03 -3.26
CA ALA A 106 -17.50 -12.09 -3.33
C ALA A 106 -18.03 -11.83 -4.76
N VAL A 107 -17.93 -12.80 -5.68
CA VAL A 107 -18.57 -12.74 -7.00
C VAL A 107 -19.78 -13.67 -7.03
N ILE A 108 -20.86 -13.28 -6.35
CA ILE A 108 -22.22 -13.59 -6.80
C ILE A 108 -23.03 -12.31 -6.67
N GLY A 109 -23.21 -11.61 -7.79
CA GLY A 109 -24.37 -10.75 -7.98
C GLY A 109 -24.17 -9.23 -7.90
N HIS A 110 -23.20 -8.63 -8.61
CA HIS A 110 -23.50 -7.39 -9.33
C HIS A 110 -22.53 -7.15 -10.49
N ARG A 111 -23.12 -6.97 -11.67
CA ARG A 111 -22.49 -6.78 -12.96
C ARG A 111 -21.88 -5.37 -13.03
N THR A 112 -20.56 -5.25 -12.92
CA THR A 112 -19.84 -4.07 -13.42
C THR A 112 -18.77 -4.53 -14.41
N ILE A 113 -19.01 -4.16 -15.66
CA ILE A 113 -18.11 -4.30 -16.78
C ILE A 113 -17.04 -3.21 -16.64
N ILE A 114 -15.78 -3.61 -16.44
CA ILE A 114 -14.62 -2.80 -16.83
C ILE A 114 -13.67 -3.73 -17.58
N GLY A 115 -13.44 -3.40 -18.84
CA GLY A 115 -12.24 -3.69 -19.61
C GLY A 115 -11.79 -5.15 -19.67
N GLY A 116 -12.07 -5.80 -20.81
CA GLY A 116 -11.54 -7.11 -21.14
C GLY A 116 -10.01 -7.14 -21.07
N GLY A 117 -9.52 -7.90 -20.11
CA GLY A 117 -8.12 -8.23 -19.92
C GLY A 117 -8.11 -9.39 -18.95
N THR A 118 -8.19 -10.61 -19.50
CA THR A 118 -8.24 -11.86 -18.74
C THR A 118 -6.92 -12.02 -17.98
N LEU A 119 -6.83 -11.44 -16.79
CA LEU A 119 -5.75 -11.71 -15.87
C LEU A 119 -6.14 -12.95 -15.05
N PRO A 120 -5.36 -14.03 -15.10
CA PRO A 120 -5.68 -15.27 -14.40
C PRO A 120 -5.76 -15.02 -12.89
N PRO A 121 -6.48 -15.88 -12.13
CA PRO A 121 -6.72 -15.73 -10.69
C PRO A 121 -5.43 -15.99 -9.90
N ARG A 122 -4.48 -15.06 -9.95
CA ARG A 122 -3.34 -15.03 -9.05
C ARG A 122 -3.77 -14.23 -7.82
N LYS A 123 -4.32 -14.97 -6.86
CA LYS A 123 -4.52 -14.64 -5.44
C LYS A 123 -3.89 -13.28 -5.07
N CYS A 124 -4.70 -12.31 -4.66
CA CYS A 124 -4.21 -11.05 -4.06
C CYS A 124 -3.41 -11.38 -2.78
N ILE A 125 -2.11 -11.59 -2.93
CA ILE A 125 -1.18 -12.03 -1.86
C ILE A 125 -0.70 -10.84 -1.00
N GLY A 126 -0.98 -9.59 -1.42
CA GLY A 126 -0.44 -8.34 -0.86
C GLY A 126 -0.50 -8.23 0.66
N TYR A 127 -1.66 -8.38 1.30
CA TYR A 127 -1.80 -8.20 2.76
C TYR A 127 -0.97 -9.20 3.60
N ARG A 128 -1.09 -10.51 3.34
CA ARG A 128 -0.37 -11.53 4.13
C ARG A 128 1.14 -11.46 3.90
N ALA A 129 1.52 -11.11 2.68
CA ALA A 129 2.92 -10.88 2.32
C ALA A 129 3.49 -9.64 3.00
N CYS A 130 2.86 -8.47 2.86
CA CYS A 130 3.28 -7.23 3.51
C CYS A 130 3.39 -7.40 5.03
N ARG A 131 2.42 -8.08 5.67
CA ARG A 131 2.48 -8.34 7.12
C ARG A 131 3.66 -9.24 7.50
N ARG A 132 3.91 -10.33 6.76
CA ARG A 132 5.06 -11.23 7.02
C ARG A 132 6.37 -10.50 6.79
N ILE A 133 6.49 -9.73 5.71
CA ILE A 133 7.71 -8.98 5.36
C ILE A 133 7.96 -7.87 6.40
N ALA A 134 6.94 -7.13 6.82
CA ALA A 134 7.06 -6.14 7.89
C ALA A 134 7.49 -6.78 9.21
N LEU A 135 6.91 -7.93 9.59
CA LEU A 135 7.31 -8.67 10.80
C LEU A 135 8.74 -9.24 10.70
N ASN A 136 9.15 -9.72 9.53
CA ASN A 136 10.53 -10.19 9.30
C ASN A 136 11.53 -9.02 9.29
N ALA A 137 11.18 -7.87 8.71
CA ALA A 137 12.00 -6.66 8.75
C ALA A 137 12.16 -6.11 10.18
N LEU A 138 11.16 -6.31 11.05
CA LEU A 138 11.25 -6.03 12.49
C LEU A 138 12.10 -7.06 13.26
N HIS A 139 12.28 -8.27 12.73
CA HIS A 139 13.12 -9.32 13.32
C HIS A 139 14.57 -9.31 12.82
N CYS A 140 14.91 -8.53 11.79
CA CYS A 140 16.30 -8.13 11.51
C CYS A 140 16.76 -7.15 12.60
N ARG A 141 16.91 -7.68 13.81
CA ARG A 141 17.63 -7.06 14.91
C ARG A 141 19.08 -6.88 14.45
N CYS A 142 19.64 -5.74 14.82
CA CYS A 142 20.98 -5.32 14.52
C CYS A 142 22.01 -6.41 14.88
N ASP A 143 22.56 -7.09 13.88
CA ASP A 143 23.95 -7.55 13.94
C ASP A 143 24.77 -6.47 13.23
N GLY A 144 25.24 -5.51 14.03
CA GLY A 144 26.36 -4.67 13.66
C GLY A 144 27.64 -5.35 14.16
N PRO A 145 28.79 -5.15 13.50
CA PRO A 145 30.09 -5.47 14.11
C PRO A 145 30.35 -4.58 15.32
#